data_AF-A0A127STC5-F1
#
_entry.id   AF-A0A127STC5-F1
#
_cell.length_a   1.000
_cell.length_b   1.000
_cell.length_c   1.000
_cell.angle_alpha   90.00
_cell.angle_beta   90.00
_cell.angle_gamma   90.00
#
_symmetry.space_group_name_H-M   'P 1'
#
loop_
_entity.id
_entity.type
_entity.pdbx_description
1 polymer ?
#
loop_
_entity_poly.entity_id
_entity_poly.type
_entity_poly.pdbx_seq_one_letter_code
_entity_poly.pdbx_strand_id
1 'polypeptide(L)'
;FSMAYANDMQRYGSNYGMIGKPDVPENVFNVSMMPWSTFDGFNLNLQKGYDYLIPIFTMGKYYRDDEKIILPLAIQVHHAVCDGFHICRFVNELQELING
;
A
#
# COMPACT_ATOMS: atom_id res chain seq x y z
N PHE A 1 -5.40 6.09 15.62
CA PHE A 1 -4.40 5.73 14.60
C PHE A 1 -3.27 6.76 14.51
N SER A 2 -3.52 8.02 14.12
CA SER A 2 -2.47 9.02 13.84
C SER A 2 -1.48 9.28 14.99
N MET A 3 -1.94 9.26 16.24
CA MET A 3 -1.05 9.39 17.40
C MET A 3 -0.09 8.21 17.55
N ALA A 4 -0.54 6.98 17.29
CA ALA A 4 0.34 5.80 17.33
C ALA A 4 1.38 5.85 16.21
N TYR A 5 0.96 6.26 15.00
CA TYR A 5 1.87 6.51 13.88
C TYR A 5 2.93 7.57 14.21
N ALA A 6 2.51 8.72 14.74
CA ALA A 6 3.42 9.80 15.11
C ALA A 6 4.43 9.36 16.19
N ASN A 7 3.99 8.58 17.17
CA ASN A 7 4.85 8.01 18.20
C ASN A 7 5.89 7.04 17.62
N ASP A 8 5.49 6.16 16.69
CA ASP A 8 6.41 5.26 16.00
C ASP A 8 7.40 6.05 15.13
N MET A 9 6.97 7.10 14.42
CA MET A 9 7.86 7.99 13.66
C MET A 9 8.86 8.72 14.55
N GLN A 10 8.45 9.18 15.74
CA GLN A 10 9.37 9.83 16.69
C GLN A 10 10.43 8.86 17.22
N ARG A 11 10.05 7.59 17.46
CA ARG A 11 10.96 6.57 18.01
C ARG A 11 11.87 5.95 16.95
N TYR A 12 11.37 5.73 15.75
CA TYR A 12 12.03 4.90 14.73
C TYR A 12 12.31 5.63 13.42
N GLY A 13 11.80 6.84 13.20
CA GLY A 13 11.91 7.55 11.91
C GLY A 13 13.32 7.98 11.52
N SER A 14 14.28 7.97 12.45
CA SER A 14 15.71 8.19 12.17
C SER A 14 16.51 6.90 12.00
N ASN A 15 15.86 5.74 12.05
CA ASN A 15 16.49 4.46 11.74
C ASN A 15 16.46 4.23 10.22
N TYR A 16 17.64 4.30 9.59
CA TYR A 16 17.81 4.10 8.15
C TYR A 16 18.09 2.65 7.74
N GLY A 17 18.00 1.70 8.68
CA GLY A 17 18.05 0.27 8.39
C GLY A 17 16.81 -0.22 7.64
N MET A 18 16.92 -1.37 6.99
CA MET A 18 15.81 -1.99 6.24
C MET A 18 14.58 -2.27 7.14
N ILE A 19 14.82 -2.59 8.41
CA ILE A 19 13.78 -2.80 9.42
C ILE A 19 13.83 -1.61 10.38
N GLY A 20 12.85 -0.71 10.26
CA GLY A 20 12.76 0.51 11.08
C GLY A 20 12.40 0.19 12.55
N LYS A 21 11.38 -0.65 12.74
CA LYS A 21 10.91 -1.13 14.06
C LYS A 21 11.15 -2.65 14.16
N PRO A 22 11.92 -3.13 15.14
CA PRO A 22 12.14 -4.57 15.34
C PRO A 22 10.85 -5.28 15.76
N ASP A 23 10.86 -6.61 15.71
CA ASP A 23 9.76 -7.48 16.16
C ASP A 23 8.42 -7.21 15.44
N VAL A 24 8.49 -7.11 14.10
CA VAL A 24 7.31 -6.89 13.25
C VAL A 24 6.31 -8.05 13.45
N PRO A 25 5.04 -7.77 13.80
CA PRO A 25 4.01 -8.81 13.95
C PRO A 25 3.71 -9.55 12.63
N GLU A 26 3.22 -10.78 12.72
CA GLU A 26 2.83 -11.57 11.54
C GLU A 26 1.62 -11.00 10.79
N ASN A 27 0.74 -10.28 11.50
CA ASN A 27 -0.52 -9.74 10.99
C ASN A 27 -0.38 -8.31 10.43
N VAL A 28 0.66 -8.07 9.64
CA VAL A 28 0.90 -6.78 8.95
C VAL A 28 0.67 -6.93 7.45
N PHE A 29 0.50 -5.80 6.77
CA PHE A 29 0.54 -5.73 5.31
C PHE A 29 1.38 -4.54 4.86
N ASN A 30 1.88 -4.60 3.64
CA ASN A 30 2.85 -3.63 3.15
C ASN A 30 2.16 -2.48 2.42
N VAL A 31 2.53 -1.26 2.77
CA VAL A 31 2.13 -0.03 2.08
C VAL A 31 3.39 0.73 1.71
N SER A 32 3.54 1.04 0.43
CA SER A 32 4.65 1.81 -0.12
C SER A 32 4.16 3.03 -0.88
N MET A 33 5.00 4.05 -0.96
CA MET A 33 4.74 5.29 -1.68
C MET A 33 5.95 5.67 -2.54
N MET A 34 5.72 5.95 -3.82
CA MET A 34 6.67 6.54 -4.75
C MET A 34 6.29 8.00 -5.02
N PRO A 35 6.59 8.95 -4.09
CA PRO A 35 6.09 10.31 -4.17
C PRO A 35 6.69 11.13 -5.33
N TRP A 36 7.73 10.62 -6.00
CA TRP A 36 8.44 11.32 -7.07
C TRP A 36 7.90 11.06 -8.47
N SER A 37 7.15 9.96 -8.68
CA SER A 37 6.68 9.57 -10.01
C SER A 37 5.22 9.10 -9.99
N THR A 38 4.46 9.45 -11.02
CA THR A 38 3.18 8.81 -11.33
C THR A 38 3.41 7.53 -12.14
N PHE A 39 2.42 6.64 -12.18
CA PHE A 39 2.43 5.43 -13.00
C PHE A 39 1.01 5.02 -13.41
N ASP A 40 0.89 4.34 -14.54
CA ASP A 40 -0.36 3.68 -14.96
C ASP A 40 -0.39 2.20 -14.59
N GLY A 41 0.78 1.61 -14.33
CA GLY A 41 0.92 0.22 -13.91
C GLY A 41 2.19 0.01 -13.09
N PHE A 42 2.08 -0.82 -12.04
CA PHE A 42 3.20 -1.17 -11.17
C PHE A 42 3.06 -2.64 -10.74
N ASN A 43 4.13 -3.41 -10.88
CA ASN A 43 4.15 -4.84 -10.56
C ASN A 43 5.46 -5.21 -9.86
N LEU A 44 5.35 -5.99 -8.78
CA LEU A 44 6.50 -6.55 -8.07
C LEU A 44 6.68 -8.02 -8.48
N ASN A 45 7.84 -8.34 -9.05
CA ASN A 45 8.20 -9.72 -9.36
C ASN A 45 8.83 -10.38 -8.13
N LEU A 46 8.04 -11.11 -7.35
CA LEU A 46 8.50 -11.81 -6.15
C LEU A 46 9.05 -13.20 -6.51
N GLN A 47 10.37 -13.39 -6.42
CA GLN A 47 11.03 -14.67 -6.75
C GLN A 47 10.54 -15.87 -5.92
N LYS A 48 9.97 -15.63 -4.73
CA LYS A 48 9.37 -16.64 -3.83
C LYS A 48 7.93 -16.28 -3.44
N GLY A 49 7.16 -15.74 -4.39
CA GLY A 49 5.81 -15.21 -4.13
C GLY A 49 4.74 -16.25 -3.80
N TYR A 50 5.01 -17.56 -3.95
CA TYR A 50 4.00 -18.63 -3.86
C TYR A 50 3.32 -18.73 -2.49
N ASP A 51 4.06 -18.44 -1.41
CA ASP A 51 3.54 -18.49 -0.04
C ASP A 51 3.26 -17.10 0.54
N TYR A 52 3.47 -16.04 -0.26
CA TYR A 52 3.27 -14.67 0.18
C TYR A 52 1.82 -14.24 -0.05
N LEU A 53 0.96 -14.52 0.94
CA LEU A 53 -0.48 -14.28 0.87
C LEU A 53 -0.89 -12.83 1.23
N ILE A 54 0.02 -12.10 1.86
CA ILE A 54 -0.24 -10.76 2.40
C ILE A 54 -0.35 -9.75 1.24
N PRO A 55 -1.37 -8.89 1.19
CA PRO A 55 -1.50 -7.89 0.13
C PRO A 55 -0.38 -6.83 0.21
N ILE A 56 0.05 -6.32 -0.95
CA ILE A 56 0.98 -5.20 -1.05
C ILE A 56 0.31 -4.05 -1.79
N PHE A 57 0.33 -2.87 -1.18
CA PHE A 57 -0.18 -1.63 -1.76
C PHE A 57 0.99 -0.72 -2.14
N THR A 58 0.97 -0.21 -3.36
CA THR A 58 1.94 0.80 -3.80
C THR A 58 1.19 2.00 -4.35
N MET A 59 1.48 3.18 -3.83
CA MET A 59 0.90 4.44 -4.29
C MET A 59 1.95 5.25 -5.06
N GLY A 60 1.51 5.89 -6.14
CA GLY A 60 2.32 6.81 -6.94
C GLY A 60 2.11 8.26 -6.54
N LYS A 61 2.91 9.16 -7.12
CA LYS A 61 2.65 10.60 -7.04
C LYS A 61 1.28 10.91 -7.67
N TYR A 62 0.42 11.60 -6.92
CA TYR A 62 -0.85 12.05 -7.46
C TYR A 62 -0.66 13.08 -8.58
N TYR A 63 -1.64 13.19 -9.46
CA TYR A 63 -1.68 14.20 -10.51
C TYR A 63 -3.10 14.75 -10.67
N ARG A 64 -3.21 15.89 -11.34
CA ARG A 64 -4.50 16.51 -11.66
C ARG A 64 -4.95 16.05 -13.04
N ASP A 65 -6.19 15.60 -13.12
CA ASP A 65 -6.88 15.23 -14.35
C ASP A 65 -8.21 16.00 -14.39
N ASP A 66 -8.25 17.07 -15.19
CA ASP A 66 -9.31 18.09 -15.18
C ASP A 66 -9.63 18.65 -13.77
N GLU A 67 -10.83 18.35 -13.27
CA GLU A 67 -11.32 18.77 -11.95
C GLU A 67 -11.01 17.76 -10.85
N LYS A 68 -10.36 16.64 -11.18
CA LYS A 68 -10.06 15.55 -10.24
C LYS A 68 -8.58 15.51 -9.89
N ILE A 69 -8.31 15.05 -8.66
CA ILE A 69 -6.97 14.62 -8.24
C ILE A 69 -6.97 13.09 -8.27
N ILE A 70 -6.09 12.51 -9.09
CA ILE A 70 -5.96 11.08 -9.25
C ILE A 70 -4.72 10.60 -8.49
N LEU A 71 -4.88 9.56 -7.68
CA LEU A 71 -3.80 8.88 -6.98
C LEU A 71 -3.61 7.49 -7.59
N PRO A 72 -2.47 7.21 -8.24
CA PRO A 72 -2.15 5.87 -8.70
C PRO A 72 -2.07 4.89 -7.53
N LEU A 73 -2.80 3.77 -7.62
CA LEU A 73 -2.80 2.70 -6.64
C LEU A 73 -2.64 1.35 -7.35
N ALA A 74 -1.55 0.65 -7.02
CA ALA A 74 -1.36 -0.74 -7.42
C ALA A 74 -1.56 -1.65 -6.21
N ILE A 75 -2.33 -2.72 -6.41
CA ILE A 75 -2.64 -3.73 -5.39
C ILE A 75 -2.16 -5.08 -5.91
N GLN A 76 -1.21 -5.68 -5.20
CA GLN A 76 -0.74 -7.03 -5.48
C GLN A 76 -1.30 -7.98 -4.43
N VAL A 77 -1.95 -9.04 -4.89
CA VAL A 77 -2.53 -10.09 -4.05
C VAL A 77 -2.20 -11.47 -4.59
N HIS A 78 -2.31 -12.46 -3.71
CA HIS A 78 -2.17 -13.86 -4.08
C HIS A 78 -3.53 -14.49 -4.42
N HIS A 79 -3.62 -15.15 -5.58
CA HIS A 79 -4.89 -15.72 -6.07
C HIS A 79 -5.49 -16.83 -5.21
N ALA A 80 -4.67 -17.48 -4.36
CA ALA A 80 -5.17 -18.49 -3.42
C ALA A 80 -6.11 -17.92 -2.33
N VAL A 81 -6.07 -16.60 -2.08
CA VAL A 81 -6.87 -15.94 -1.04
C VAL A 81 -7.69 -14.75 -1.54
N CYS A 82 -7.38 -14.21 -2.72
CA CYS A 82 -8.13 -13.11 -3.33
C CYS A 82 -8.31 -13.34 -4.83
N ASP A 83 -9.53 -13.20 -5.32
CA ASP A 83 -9.84 -13.13 -6.74
C ASP A 83 -10.19 -11.69 -7.16
N GLY A 84 -10.56 -11.51 -8.43
CA GLY A 84 -10.93 -10.20 -8.97
C GLY A 84 -12.13 -9.55 -8.28
N PHE A 85 -13.08 -10.33 -7.75
CA PHE A 85 -14.23 -9.77 -7.03
C PHE A 85 -13.80 -9.07 -5.75
N HIS A 86 -12.91 -9.69 -4.98
CA HIS A 86 -12.39 -9.12 -3.72
C HIS A 86 -11.69 -7.78 -3.96
N ILE A 87 -10.89 -7.69 -5.03
CA ILE A 87 -10.17 -6.46 -5.37
C ILE A 87 -11.12 -5.36 -5.86
N CYS A 88 -12.07 -5.69 -6.74
CA CYS A 88 -13.07 -4.72 -7.20
C CYS A 88 -13.89 -4.17 -6.01
N ARG A 89 -14.32 -5.05 -5.10
CA ARG A 89 -15.04 -4.65 -3.90
C ARG A 89 -14.21 -3.70 -3.03
N PHE A 90 -12.96 -4.05 -2.75
CA PHE A 90 -12.05 -3.22 -1.96
C PHE A 90 -11.85 -1.83 -2.59
N VAL A 91 -11.58 -1.75 -3.88
CA VAL A 91 -11.33 -0.46 -4.56
C VAL A 91 -12.57 0.43 -4.53
N ASN A 92 -13.76 -0.14 -4.72
CA ASN A 92 -15.00 0.62 -4.65
C ASN A 92 -15.26 1.15 -3.24
N GLU A 93 -15.16 0.29 -2.21
CA GLU A 93 -15.35 0.70 -0.82
C GLU A 93 -14.30 1.73 -0.38
N LEU A 94 -13.04 1.59 -0.82
CA LEU A 94 -11.99 2.58 -0.55
C LEU A 94 -12.34 3.93 -1.16
N GLN A 95 -12.81 3.94 -2.42
CA GLN A 95 -13.20 5.17 -3.10
C GLN A 95 -14.40 5.85 -2.42
N GLU A 96 -15.39 5.06 -1.95
CA GLU A 96 -16.53 5.58 -1.19
C GLU A 96 -16.07 6.21 0.13
N LEU A 97 -15.16 5.56 0.86
CA LEU A 97 -14.60 6.09 2.11
C LEU A 97 -13.76 7.37 1.92
N ILE A 98 -13.14 7.56 0.75
CA ILE A 98 -12.41 8.78 0.41
C ILE A 98 -13.37 9.93 0.06
N ASN A 99 -14.53 9.61 -0.52
CA ASN A 99 -15.53 10.59 -0.92
C ASN A 99 -16.43 11.06 0.24
N GLY A 100 -16.55 10.25 1.30
CA GLY A 100 -17.30 10.56 2.52
C GLY A 100 -16.53 11.44 3.49
#